data_AF-A0A9E7I5S9-F1
#
_entry.id   AF-A0A9E7I5S9-F1
#
_cell.length_a   1.000
_cell.length_b   1.000
_cell.length_c   1.000
_cell.angle_alpha   90.00
_cell.angle_beta   90.00
_cell.angle_gamma   90.00
#
_symmetry.space_group_name_H-M   'P 1'
#
loop_
_entity.id
_entity.type
_entity.pdbx_description
1 polymer ?
#
loop_
_entity_poly.entity_id
_entity_poly.type
_entity_poly.pdbx_seq_one_letter_code
_entity_poly.pdbx_strand_id
1 'polypeptide(L)'
;MDGGDKQGDGLHLVYVGKSRRRYLISSDVIDHPLFQIIAQRHADRDSSGGAGTVVGCEVVLFEHLLWMLVNADLQPDSVDELVEYYTC
;
A
#
# COMPACT_ATOMS: atom_id res chain seq x y z
N MET A 1 1.59 17.56 -32.53
CA MET A 1 0.66 16.79 -31.68
C MET A 1 1.49 16.36 -30.49
N ASP A 2 1.32 17.07 -29.39
CA ASP A 2 1.81 16.76 -28.04
C ASP A 2 1.48 15.29 -27.75
N GLY A 3 2.41 14.37 -27.48
CA GLY A 3 3.30 14.36 -26.32
C GLY A 3 2.68 13.44 -25.27
N GLY A 4 3.19 12.20 -25.12
CA GLY A 4 2.85 11.35 -23.96
C GLY A 4 2.39 9.92 -24.27
N ASP A 5 3.21 9.14 -24.97
CA ASP A 5 3.19 7.69 -24.84
C ASP A 5 3.49 7.24 -23.39
N LYS A 6 2.77 6.19 -22.96
CA LYS A 6 2.96 5.32 -21.77
C LYS A 6 2.14 5.67 -20.52
N GLN A 7 0.83 5.53 -20.63
CA GLN A 7 0.02 5.08 -19.50
C GLN A 7 0.20 3.55 -19.36
N GLY A 8 1.43 3.11 -19.07
CA GLY A 8 1.66 1.74 -18.64
C GLY A 8 1.18 1.66 -17.21
N ASP A 9 0.04 1.00 -17.00
CA ASP A 9 -0.65 0.74 -15.74
C ASP A 9 0.04 1.35 -14.52
N GLY A 10 -0.50 2.45 -13.99
CA GLY A 10 -0.09 3.01 -12.70
C GLY A 10 -0.44 2.05 -11.54
N LEU A 11 -0.22 0.76 -11.69
CA LEU A 11 -0.45 -0.29 -10.72
C LEU A 11 0.91 -0.80 -10.25
N HIS A 12 1.13 -0.77 -8.94
CA HIS A 12 2.32 -1.29 -8.30
C HIS A 12 2.04 -2.66 -7.69
N LEU A 13 2.99 -3.58 -7.90
CA LEU A 13 2.92 -4.91 -7.31
C LEU A 13 3.37 -4.86 -5.84
N VAL A 14 2.46 -5.22 -4.96
CA VAL A 14 2.68 -5.28 -3.51
C VAL A 14 2.47 -6.72 -3.03
N TYR A 15 3.41 -7.22 -2.25
CA TYR A 15 3.33 -8.52 -1.59
C TYR A 15 3.01 -8.33 -0.12
N VAL A 16 1.98 -9.01 0.38
CA VAL A 16 1.49 -8.80 1.74
C VAL A 16 1.50 -10.07 2.57
N GLY A 17 1.99 -9.93 3.81
CA GLY A 17 2.06 -10.97 4.81
C GLY A 17 3.08 -12.06 4.52
N LYS A 18 3.18 -13.03 5.44
CA LYS A 18 4.12 -14.17 5.33
C LYS A 18 3.88 -15.03 4.08
N SER A 19 2.63 -15.13 3.64
CA SER A 19 2.26 -15.83 2.40
C SER A 19 2.65 -15.07 1.13
N ARG A 20 3.19 -13.84 1.25
CA ARG A 20 3.55 -12.95 0.14
C ARG A 20 2.41 -12.87 -0.89
N ARG A 21 1.20 -12.60 -0.41
CA ARG A 21 0.01 -12.52 -1.28
C ARG A 21 0.15 -11.31 -2.19
N ARG A 22 -0.07 -11.51 -3.48
CA ARG A 22 0.16 -10.49 -4.51
C ARG A 22 -1.05 -9.58 -4.66
N TYR A 23 -0.81 -8.29 -4.63
CA TYR A 23 -1.77 -7.22 -4.85
C TYR A 23 -1.25 -6.25 -5.91
N LEU A 24 -2.14 -5.78 -6.78
CA LEU A 24 -1.86 -4.72 -7.76
C LEU A 24 -2.62 -3.48 -7.31
N ILE A 25 -1.88 -2.42 -6.97
CA ILE A 25 -2.41 -1.25 -6.27
C ILE A 25 -2.15 -0.01 -7.11
N SER A 26 -3.16 0.85 -7.31
CA SER A 26 -2.99 2.11 -8.05
C SER A 26 -1.95 3.01 -7.40
N SER A 27 -1.22 3.79 -8.21
CA SER A 27 -0.24 4.77 -7.78
C SER A 27 -0.87 5.78 -6.80
N ASP A 28 -2.16 6.10 -6.94
CA ASP A 28 -2.89 6.98 -6.00
C ASP A 28 -2.88 6.44 -4.56
N VAL A 29 -2.98 5.12 -4.42
CA VAL A 29 -2.96 4.45 -3.11
C VAL A 29 -1.54 4.27 -2.62
N ILE A 30 -0.59 4.02 -3.51
CA ILE A 30 0.85 3.92 -3.17
C ILE A 30 1.43 5.25 -2.71
N ASP A 31 1.01 6.34 -3.33
CA ASP A 31 1.43 7.70 -2.98
C ASP A 31 0.73 8.19 -1.70
N HIS A 32 -0.31 7.47 -1.25
CA HIS A 32 -1.02 7.81 -0.02
C HIS A 32 -0.08 7.68 1.20
N PRO A 33 0.01 8.68 2.07
CA PRO A 33 0.93 8.68 3.22
C PRO A 33 0.72 7.48 4.15
N LEU A 34 -0.54 7.05 4.33
CA LEU A 34 -0.86 5.81 5.07
C LEU A 34 -0.14 4.57 4.54
N PHE A 35 -0.22 4.37 3.22
CA PHE A 35 0.36 3.20 2.60
C PHE A 35 1.88 3.24 2.79
N GLN A 36 2.51 4.40 2.60
CA GLN A 36 3.95 4.56 2.78
C GLN A 36 4.38 4.27 4.23
N ILE A 37 3.64 4.75 5.23
CA ILE A 37 3.95 4.50 6.65
C ILE A 37 3.86 3.00 6.96
N ILE A 38 2.78 2.34 6.54
CA ILE A 38 2.58 0.91 6.78
C ILE A 38 3.62 0.09 6.02
N ALA A 39 3.87 0.41 4.75
CA ALA A 39 4.90 -0.25 3.95
C ALA A 39 6.30 -0.06 4.51
N GLN A 40 6.61 1.10 5.10
CA GLN A 40 7.91 1.37 5.72
C GLN A 40 8.08 0.67 7.07
N ARG A 41 7.05 0.68 7.92
CA ARG A 41 7.11 0.04 9.25
C ARG A 41 7.07 -1.48 9.16
N HIS A 42 6.22 -1.99 8.29
CA HIS A 42 6.10 -3.43 8.02
C HIS A 42 6.99 -3.86 6.85
N ALA A 43 7.97 -3.06 6.44
CA ALA A 43 8.89 -3.45 5.38
C ALA A 43 9.57 -4.77 5.75
N ASP A 44 9.41 -5.78 4.90
CA ASP A 44 10.09 -7.04 5.11
C ASP A 44 11.59 -6.87 4.87
N ARG A 45 12.38 -6.81 5.95
CA ARG A 45 13.84 -6.60 5.89
C ARG A 45 14.59 -7.71 5.16
N ASP A 46 13.96 -8.86 4.96
CA ASP A 46 14.51 -10.01 4.23
C ASP A 46 14.35 -9.85 2.70
N SER A 47 13.44 -8.97 2.24
CA SER A 47 13.14 -8.76 0.83
C SER A 47 14.05 -7.70 0.18
N SER A 48 15.36 -7.92 0.17
CA SER A 48 16.33 -6.97 -0.41
C SER A 48 16.61 -7.13 -1.93
N GLY A 49 15.81 -7.91 -2.68
CA GLY A 49 16.15 -8.21 -4.09
C GLY A 49 14.98 -8.48 -5.05
N GLY A 50 13.74 -8.23 -4.66
CA GLY A 50 12.56 -8.45 -5.51
C GLY A 50 12.03 -7.15 -6.13
N ALA A 51 11.57 -7.20 -7.38
CA ALA A 51 11.02 -6.06 -8.13
C ALA A 51 9.66 -5.52 -7.61
N GLY A 52 9.29 -5.77 -6.35
CA GLY A 52 8.02 -5.34 -5.78
C GLY A 52 8.10 -5.08 -4.27
N THR A 53 7.22 -4.21 -3.79
CA THR A 53 7.15 -3.82 -2.38
C THR A 53 6.63 -4.98 -1.55
N VAL A 54 7.33 -5.33 -0.47
CA VAL A 54 6.89 -6.40 0.44
C VAL A 54 6.54 -5.81 1.80
N VAL A 55 5.30 -6.01 2.22
CA VAL A 55 4.73 -5.53 3.47
C VAL A 55 4.38 -6.74 4.34
N GLY A 56 5.06 -6.88 5.48
CA GLY A 56 4.94 -8.01 6.40
C GLY A 56 3.68 -8.02 7.28
N CYS A 57 2.73 -7.10 7.09
CA CYS A 57 1.49 -7.02 7.88
C CYS A 57 0.50 -8.15 7.54
N GLU A 58 -0.52 -8.35 8.38
CA GLU A 58 -1.60 -9.28 8.03
C GLU A 58 -2.32 -8.85 6.75
N VAL A 59 -2.64 -9.84 5.92
CA VAL A 59 -3.39 -9.65 4.68
C VAL A 59 -4.74 -8.98 4.94
N VAL A 60 -5.44 -9.40 6.00
CA VAL A 60 -6.75 -8.84 6.37
C VAL A 60 -6.64 -7.35 6.72
N LEU A 61 -5.57 -6.96 7.39
CA LEU A 61 -5.30 -5.60 7.83
C LEU A 61 -5.03 -4.69 6.63
N PHE A 62 -4.24 -5.19 5.69
CA PHE A 62 -4.02 -4.53 4.41
C PHE A 62 -5.28 -4.41 3.54
N GLU A 63 -6.09 -5.47 3.44
CA GLU A 63 -7.36 -5.44 2.71
C GLU A 63 -8.34 -4.43 3.32
N HIS A 64 -8.37 -4.32 4.65
CA HIS A 64 -9.19 -3.32 5.35
C HIS A 64 -8.73 -1.89 5.04
N LEU A 65 -7.41 -1.64 5.10
CA LEU A 65 -6.83 -0.35 4.77
C LEU A 65 -7.14 0.04 3.32
N LEU A 66 -6.95 -0.88 2.36
CA LEU A 66 -7.25 -0.61 0.96
C LEU A 66 -8.73 -0.30 0.75
N TRP A 67 -9.61 -1.07 1.39
CA TRP A 67 -11.04 -0.83 1.28
C TRP A 67 -11.40 0.56 1.81
N MET A 68 -10.78 0.97 2.92
CA MET A 68 -10.96 2.32 3.47
C MET A 68 -10.36 3.41 2.57
N LEU A 69 -9.16 3.23 2.03
CA LEU A 69 -8.55 4.21 1.12
C LEU A 69 -9.34 4.40 -0.18
N VAL A 70 -10.01 3.35 -0.65
CA VAL A 70 -10.79 3.39 -1.91
C VAL A 70 -12.25 3.82 -1.68
N ASN A 71 -12.86 3.43 -0.56
CA ASN A 71 -14.31 3.62 -0.35
C ASN A 71 -14.66 4.58 0.78
N ALA A 72 -13.77 4.77 1.75
CA ALA A 72 -14.09 5.62 2.88
C ALA A 72 -13.67 7.06 2.55
N ASP A 73 -14.63 7.98 2.61
CA ASP A 73 -14.43 9.43 2.71
C ASP A 73 -13.80 9.74 4.08
N LEU A 74 -12.65 9.15 4.36
CA LEU A 74 -11.93 9.32 5.61
C LEU A 74 -11.30 10.70 5.57
N GLN A 75 -11.89 11.61 6.33
CA GLN A 75 -11.29 12.90 6.64
C GLN A 75 -9.87 12.67 7.19
N PRO A 76 -8.87 13.48 6.77
CA PRO A 76 -7.45 13.25 7.05
C PRO A 76 -7.12 13.19 8.55
N ASP A 77 -7.93 13.79 9.44
CA ASP A 77 -7.74 13.69 10.89
C ASP A 77 -8.01 12.29 11.46
N SER A 78 -8.95 11.52 10.90
CA SER A 78 -9.25 10.15 11.38
C SER A 78 -8.25 9.12 10.90
N VAL A 79 -7.45 9.48 9.90
CA VAL A 79 -6.48 8.60 9.25
C VAL A 79 -5.26 8.35 10.13
N ASP A 80 -4.79 9.37 10.86
CA ASP A 80 -3.64 9.29 11.77
C ASP A 80 -3.92 8.34 12.96
N GLU A 81 -5.11 8.43 13.54
CA GLU A 81 -5.53 7.56 14.66
C GLU A 81 -5.60 6.08 14.24
N LEU A 82 -5.97 5.80 12.99
CA LEU A 82 -5.98 4.44 12.45
C LEU A 82 -4.58 3.89 12.18
N VAL A 83 -3.59 4.74 11.89
CA VAL A 83 -2.19 4.31 11.76
C VAL A 83 -1.72 3.64 13.03
N GLU A 84 -2.07 4.15 14.21
CA GLU A 84 -1.67 3.54 15.48
C GLU A 84 -2.25 2.12 15.62
N TYR A 85 -3.49 1.88 15.21
CA TYR A 85 -4.09 0.54 15.19
C TYR A 85 -3.44 -0.42 14.20
N TYR A 86 -2.91 0.09 13.09
CA TYR A 86 -2.27 -0.69 12.03
C TYR A 86 -0.75 -0.84 12.18
N THR A 87 -0.16 -0.14 13.15
CA THR A 87 1.30 -0.12 13.38
C THR A 87 1.74 -0.66 14.74
N CYS A 88 0.80 -1.25 15.50
CA CYS A 88 1.08 -2.00 16.73
C CYS A 88 1.51 -3.44 16.42
#